data_AF-A0A5D0RZY4-F1
#
_entry.id   AF-A0A5D0RZY4-F1
#
_cell.length_a   1.000
_cell.length_b   1.000
_cell.length_c   1.000
_cell.angle_alpha   90.00
_cell.angle_beta   90.00
_cell.angle_gamma   90.00
#
_symmetry.space_group_name_H-M   'P 1'
#
loop_
_entity.id
_entity.type
_entity.pdbx_description
1 polymer ?
#
loop_
_entity_poly.entity_id
_entity_poly.type
_entity_poly.pdbx_seq_one_letter_code
_entity_poly.pdbx_strand_id
1 'polypeptide(L)'
;MTTRDRLMAALDRPAAAASSDFDLNPGTLLPQGRSLRGAGVLIGVINGDRGAQLILTKRSSALRHHPGQIAFPGGKIDPSDADATAAALREAQEEIGLDPANVEVLGALPSHETVTGFTITPVIALIRAEFDARPEPGEVDEVFRVPLSHVADPGQYKIQGRRWRGTERLYFTVPWGPYYIWGATARILRALADRMQP
;
A
#
# COMPACT_ATOMS: atom_id res chain seq x y z
N MET A 1 7.27 17.78 -15.85
CA MET A 1 7.70 17.05 -14.65
C MET A 1 7.35 15.59 -14.85
N THR A 2 8.34 14.69 -14.79
CA THR A 2 8.11 13.25 -15.03
C THR A 2 7.38 12.60 -13.84
N THR A 3 6.85 11.39 -14.02
CA THR A 3 6.31 10.58 -12.90
C THR A 3 7.34 10.42 -11.79
N ARG A 4 8.59 10.14 -12.16
CA ARG A 4 9.72 10.01 -11.24
C ARG A 4 9.90 11.27 -10.41
N ASP A 5 9.99 12.43 -11.05
CA ASP A 5 10.18 13.71 -10.35
C ASP A 5 9.04 13.97 -9.36
N ARG A 6 7.80 13.64 -9.73
CA ARG A 6 6.63 13.83 -8.84
C ARG A 6 6.68 12.94 -7.61
N LEU A 7 7.10 11.69 -7.77
CA LEU A 7 7.25 10.75 -6.66
C LEU A 7 8.42 11.14 -5.75
N MET A 8 9.55 11.55 -6.32
CA MET A 8 10.69 12.06 -5.54
C MET A 8 10.32 13.34 -4.77
N ALA A 9 9.65 14.30 -5.42
CA ALA A 9 9.19 15.51 -4.73
C ALA A 9 8.23 15.21 -3.57
N ALA A 10 7.39 14.18 -3.69
CA ALA A 10 6.52 13.73 -2.60
C ALA A 10 7.29 13.07 -1.44
N LEU A 11 8.41 12.39 -1.74
CA LEU A 11 9.32 11.82 -0.74
C LEU A 11 10.11 12.91 -0.01
N ASP A 12 10.55 13.95 -0.74
CA ASP A 12 11.34 15.07 -0.19
C ASP A 12 10.53 16.01 0.71
N ARG A 13 9.20 15.94 0.67
CA ARG A 13 8.36 16.70 1.59
C ARG A 13 8.68 16.32 3.03
N PRO A 14 8.72 17.31 3.96
CA PRO A 14 9.02 17.08 5.36
C PRO A 14 8.26 15.87 5.90
N ALA A 15 8.93 15.05 6.69
CA ALA A 15 8.36 13.81 7.19
C ALA A 15 7.05 14.09 7.93
N ALA A 16 5.91 13.78 7.28
CA ALA A 16 4.66 13.58 7.99
C ALA A 16 4.87 12.48 9.04
N ALA A 17 4.19 12.59 10.17
CA ALA A 17 4.24 11.55 11.19
C ALA A 17 3.85 10.17 10.61
N ALA A 18 4.35 9.11 11.23
CA ALA A 18 3.86 7.76 10.96
C ALA A 18 2.32 7.76 11.06
N SER A 19 1.67 7.05 10.15
CA SER A 19 0.21 6.99 10.10
C SER A 19 -0.30 5.71 10.76
N SER A 20 -1.60 5.65 11.03
CA SER A 20 -2.20 4.44 11.58
C SER A 20 -3.65 4.23 11.16
N ASP A 21 -4.12 2.99 11.22
CA ASP A 21 -5.56 2.63 11.21
C ASP A 21 -6.35 3.36 12.33
N PHE A 22 -5.67 3.90 13.35
CA PHE A 22 -6.28 4.62 14.46
C PHE A 22 -6.41 6.13 14.26
N ASP A 23 -5.89 6.70 13.16
CA ASP A 23 -5.87 8.16 12.92
C ASP A 23 -7.29 8.78 12.93
N LEU A 24 -8.28 8.04 12.42
CA LEU A 24 -9.69 8.46 12.44
C LEU A 24 -10.46 7.97 13.68
N ASN A 25 -9.79 7.25 14.59
CA ASN A 25 -10.37 6.59 15.74
C ASN A 25 -9.55 6.85 17.01
N PRO A 26 -9.36 8.11 17.45
CA PRO A 26 -8.44 8.46 18.54
C PRO A 26 -8.81 7.83 19.89
N GLY A 27 -10.08 7.43 20.10
CA GLY A 27 -10.52 6.70 21.30
C GLY A 27 -10.18 5.21 21.32
N THR A 28 -9.36 4.72 20.39
CA THR A 28 -9.01 3.30 20.33
C THR A 28 -8.03 2.92 21.43
N LEU A 29 -8.48 2.08 22.36
CA LEU A 29 -7.61 1.46 23.35
C LEU A 29 -6.79 0.35 22.70
N LEU A 30 -5.46 0.53 22.66
CA LEU A 30 -4.52 -0.49 22.22
C LEU A 30 -4.02 -1.29 23.43
N PRO A 31 -3.88 -2.63 23.32
CA PRO A 31 -3.29 -3.41 24.38
C PRO A 31 -1.88 -2.91 24.73
N GLN A 32 -1.61 -2.76 26.04
CA GLN A 32 -0.28 -2.39 26.52
C GLN A 32 0.74 -3.50 26.17
N GLY A 33 1.97 -3.10 25.82
CA GLY A 33 3.04 -4.05 25.49
C GLY A 33 2.89 -4.76 24.14
N ARG A 34 2.06 -4.23 23.23
CA ARG A 34 1.97 -4.75 21.85
C ARG A 34 3.35 -4.74 21.19
N SER A 35 3.80 -5.91 20.76
CA SER A 35 4.92 -6.05 19.83
C SER A 35 4.36 -5.95 18.41
N LEU A 36 4.88 -5.00 17.64
CA LEU A 36 4.52 -4.82 16.23
C LEU A 36 5.50 -5.60 15.35
N ARG A 37 4.96 -6.28 14.34
CA ARG A 37 5.77 -7.01 13.35
C ARG A 37 6.09 -6.09 12.18
N GLY A 38 7.35 -6.04 11.77
CA GLY A 38 7.75 -5.29 10.57
C GLY A 38 7.19 -5.93 9.30
N ALA A 39 6.77 -5.09 8.36
CA ALA A 39 6.33 -5.49 7.02
C ALA A 39 6.79 -4.47 5.98
N GLY A 40 7.08 -4.93 4.77
CA GLY A 40 7.39 -4.09 3.62
C GLY A 40 6.30 -4.23 2.55
N VAL A 41 5.83 -3.12 2.00
CA VAL A 41 4.89 -3.15 0.87
C VAL A 41 5.37 -2.28 -0.27
N LEU A 42 5.13 -2.72 -1.51
CA LEU A 42 5.56 -2.04 -2.72
C LEU A 42 4.45 -1.14 -3.28
N ILE A 43 4.67 0.16 -3.23
CA ILE A 43 3.95 1.16 -4.05
C ILE A 43 4.62 1.18 -5.43
N GLY A 44 4.32 0.16 -6.23
CA GLY A 44 4.90 -0.05 -7.56
C GLY A 44 4.17 0.75 -8.63
N VAL A 45 4.86 1.70 -9.25
CA VAL A 45 4.31 2.58 -10.29
C VAL A 45 4.95 2.29 -11.65
N ILE A 46 4.13 2.05 -12.66
CA ILE A 46 4.56 1.86 -14.05
C ILE A 46 4.02 2.99 -14.93
N ASN A 47 4.83 3.48 -15.88
CA ASN A 47 4.33 4.41 -16.89
C ASN A 47 3.60 3.63 -17.99
N GLY A 48 2.36 4.03 -18.31
CA GLY A 48 1.63 3.50 -19.46
C GLY A 48 1.17 4.62 -20.39
N ASP A 49 0.58 4.24 -21.52
CA ASP A 49 0.14 5.16 -22.58
C ASP A 49 -0.87 6.21 -22.10
N ARG A 50 -1.67 5.86 -21.08
CA ARG A 50 -2.68 6.74 -20.47
C ARG A 50 -2.20 7.42 -19.19
N GLY A 51 -0.89 7.44 -18.96
CA GLY A 51 -0.25 7.97 -17.77
C GLY A 51 0.22 6.88 -16.81
N ALA A 52 0.86 7.31 -15.72
CA ALA A 52 1.37 6.41 -14.70
C ALA A 52 0.24 5.65 -13.98
N GLN A 53 0.49 4.39 -13.67
CA GLN A 53 -0.45 3.51 -13.00
C GLN A 53 0.24 2.81 -11.82
N LEU A 54 -0.50 2.66 -10.73
CA LEU A 54 -0.11 1.90 -9.54
C LEU A 54 -0.57 0.45 -9.68
N ILE A 55 0.29 -0.51 -9.33
CA ILE A 55 -0.06 -1.93 -9.23
C ILE A 55 -0.63 -2.23 -7.85
N LEU A 56 -1.76 -2.93 -7.82
CA LEU A 56 -2.39 -3.47 -6.62
C LEU A 56 -2.81 -4.93 -6.86
N THR A 57 -3.03 -5.65 -5.76
CA THR A 57 -3.49 -7.04 -5.77
C THR A 57 -4.85 -7.14 -5.09
N LYS A 58 -5.65 -8.10 -5.55
CA LYS A 58 -6.79 -8.62 -4.80
C LYS A 58 -6.35 -9.92 -4.16
N ARG A 59 -6.32 -9.93 -2.82
CA ARG A 59 -5.92 -11.10 -2.03
C ARG A 59 -6.86 -12.27 -2.27
N SER A 60 -6.32 -13.48 -2.30
CA SER A 60 -7.09 -14.70 -2.51
C SER A 60 -8.20 -14.83 -1.48
N SER A 61 -9.38 -15.21 -1.97
CA SER A 61 -10.55 -15.46 -1.12
C SER A 61 -10.35 -16.68 -0.19
N ALA A 62 -9.37 -17.54 -0.47
CA ALA A 62 -9.02 -18.72 0.33
C ALA A 62 -8.17 -18.38 1.56
N LEU A 63 -7.63 -17.16 1.67
CA LEU A 63 -6.75 -16.79 2.77
C LEU A 63 -7.50 -16.64 4.09
N ARG A 64 -6.85 -17.08 5.18
CA ARG A 64 -7.37 -16.94 6.54
C ARG A 64 -7.50 -15.48 7.00
N HIS A 65 -6.62 -14.62 6.48
CA HIS A 65 -6.54 -13.22 6.86
C HIS A 65 -6.78 -12.33 5.64
N HIS A 66 -7.71 -11.40 5.79
CA HIS A 66 -8.06 -10.39 4.80
C HIS A 66 -8.46 -10.96 3.42
N PRO A 67 -9.31 -12.01 3.35
CA PRO A 67 -9.72 -12.59 2.07
C PRO A 67 -10.42 -11.54 1.20
N GLY A 68 -10.04 -11.48 -0.08
CA GLY A 68 -10.62 -10.58 -1.07
C GLY A 68 -10.31 -9.10 -0.89
N GLN A 69 -9.48 -8.71 0.09
CA GLN A 69 -9.10 -7.31 0.29
C GLN A 69 -8.10 -6.85 -0.78
N ILE A 70 -8.17 -5.55 -1.10
CA ILE A 70 -7.20 -4.91 -1.99
C ILE A 70 -5.97 -4.51 -1.19
N ALA A 71 -4.80 -4.93 -1.66
CA ALA A 71 -3.52 -4.67 -1.02
C ALA A 71 -2.47 -4.22 -2.05
N PHE A 72 -1.40 -3.64 -1.54
CA PHE A 72 -0.14 -3.60 -2.28
C PHE A 72 0.48 -4.99 -2.30
N PRO A 73 1.31 -5.33 -3.30
CA PRO A 73 2.23 -6.43 -3.15
C PRO A 73 3.12 -6.21 -1.92
N GLY A 74 3.31 -7.23 -1.10
CA GLY A 74 4.11 -7.08 0.12
C GLY A 74 3.67 -7.93 1.29
N GLY A 75 4.56 -8.03 2.27
CA GLY A 75 4.41 -8.97 3.37
C GLY A 75 5.33 -8.67 4.55
N LYS A 76 5.40 -9.65 5.45
CA LYS A 76 6.18 -9.57 6.68
C LYS A 76 7.67 -9.58 6.34
N ILE A 77 8.48 -8.85 7.10
CA ILE A 77 9.93 -8.98 7.04
C ILE A 77 10.32 -10.37 7.59
N ASP A 78 10.97 -11.16 6.74
CA ASP A 78 11.56 -12.46 7.08
C ASP A 78 12.97 -12.25 7.68
N PRO A 79 13.46 -13.14 8.57
CA PRO A 79 14.86 -13.09 9.04
C PRO A 79 15.93 -13.04 7.95
N SER A 80 15.62 -13.50 6.73
CA SER A 80 16.52 -13.44 5.57
C SER A 80 16.50 -12.09 4.84
N ASP A 81 15.48 -11.26 5.08
CA ASP A 81 15.38 -9.93 4.47
C ASP A 81 16.35 -8.95 5.16
N ALA A 82 17.13 -8.22 4.37
CA ALA A 82 18.06 -7.21 4.91
C ALA A 82 17.32 -6.04 5.57
N ASP A 83 16.17 -5.65 5.02
CA ASP A 83 15.30 -4.58 5.49
C ASP A 83 13.88 -4.71 4.92
N ALA A 84 13.02 -3.72 5.19
CA ALA A 84 11.67 -3.69 4.67
C ALA A 84 11.59 -3.51 3.14
N THR A 85 12.63 -2.95 2.50
CA THR A 85 12.71 -2.84 1.03
C THR A 85 12.95 -4.20 0.42
N ALA A 86 13.88 -4.97 0.98
CA ALA A 86 14.14 -6.35 0.57
C ALA A 86 12.85 -7.20 0.68
N ALA A 87 12.13 -7.09 1.81
CA ALA A 87 10.86 -7.76 2.00
C ALA A 87 9.82 -7.37 0.92
N ALA A 88 9.64 -6.06 0.67
CA ALA A 88 8.69 -5.59 -0.34
C ALA A 88 9.01 -6.11 -1.76
N LEU A 89 10.28 -6.17 -2.12
CA LEU A 89 10.72 -6.66 -3.44
C LEU A 89 10.59 -8.19 -3.56
N ARG A 90 10.98 -8.95 -2.53
CA ARG A 90 10.81 -10.41 -2.48
C ARG A 90 9.34 -10.79 -2.62
N GLU A 91 8.48 -10.17 -1.81
CA GLU A 91 7.04 -10.44 -1.81
C GLU A 91 6.41 -10.04 -3.15
N ALA A 92 6.80 -8.90 -3.75
CA ALA A 92 6.32 -8.54 -5.09
C ALA A 92 6.79 -9.53 -6.18
N GLN A 93 7.97 -10.11 -6.04
CA GLN A 93 8.43 -11.17 -6.93
C GLN A 93 7.60 -12.45 -6.74
N GLU A 94 7.34 -12.85 -5.50
CA GLU A 94 6.58 -14.05 -5.13
C GLU A 94 5.10 -13.93 -5.53
N GLU A 95 4.43 -12.85 -5.16
CA GLU A 95 2.98 -12.65 -5.31
C GLU A 95 2.56 -12.33 -6.74
N ILE A 96 3.37 -11.58 -7.50
CA ILE A 96 2.98 -11.05 -8.82
C ILE A 96 4.02 -11.30 -9.92
N GLY A 97 5.14 -11.96 -9.63
CA GLY A 97 6.20 -12.25 -10.61
C GLY A 97 7.04 -11.04 -11.03
N LEU A 98 7.06 -9.96 -10.23
CA LEU A 98 7.84 -8.76 -10.55
C LEU A 98 9.34 -8.99 -10.28
N ASP A 99 10.15 -9.05 -11.33
CA ASP A 99 11.61 -9.15 -11.21
C ASP A 99 12.17 -7.89 -10.51
N PRO A 100 12.90 -8.01 -9.37
CA PRO A 100 13.53 -6.89 -8.70
C PRO A 100 14.48 -6.07 -9.60
N ALA A 101 15.09 -6.67 -10.63
CA ALA A 101 15.92 -5.96 -11.59
C ALA A 101 15.13 -4.97 -12.48
N ASN A 102 13.81 -5.18 -12.62
CA ASN A 102 12.91 -4.29 -13.32
C ASN A 102 12.41 -3.12 -12.43
N VAL A 103 12.93 -2.98 -11.21
CA VAL A 103 12.45 -2.01 -10.22
C VAL A 103 13.53 -0.97 -9.91
N GLU A 104 13.14 0.31 -9.93
CA GLU A 104 13.90 1.43 -9.37
C GLU A 104 13.26 1.86 -8.06
N VAL A 105 13.87 1.51 -6.93
CA VAL A 105 13.43 1.99 -5.62
C VAL A 105 13.76 3.48 -5.51
N LEU A 106 12.75 4.31 -5.23
CA LEU A 106 12.91 5.76 -5.06
C LEU A 106 13.07 6.16 -3.59
N GLY A 107 12.45 5.42 -2.69
CA GLY A 107 12.47 5.68 -1.25
C GLY A 107 11.27 5.06 -0.56
N ALA A 108 11.05 5.42 0.71
CA ALA A 108 9.91 4.93 1.48
C ALA A 108 9.14 6.09 2.14
N LEU A 109 7.83 5.91 2.28
CA LEU A 109 7.00 6.77 3.10
C LEU A 109 7.23 6.47 4.59
N PRO A 110 6.85 7.39 5.50
CA PRO A 110 6.74 7.09 6.92
C PRO A 110 5.91 5.83 7.15
N SER A 111 6.26 5.09 8.20
CA SER A 111 5.60 3.83 8.49
C SER A 111 4.10 3.98 8.79
N HIS A 112 3.39 2.88 8.65
CA HIS A 112 1.97 2.77 8.92
C HIS A 112 1.69 1.64 9.92
N GLU A 113 1.09 1.96 11.08
CA GLU A 113 0.67 0.96 12.05
C GLU A 113 -0.74 0.44 11.74
N THR A 114 -0.87 -0.87 11.62
CA THR A 114 -2.16 -1.54 11.38
C THR A 114 -2.83 -2.02 12.66
N VAL A 115 -4.15 -2.19 12.58
CA VAL A 115 -4.95 -2.87 13.62
C VAL A 115 -4.56 -4.34 13.83
N THR A 116 -3.91 -4.96 12.83
CA THR A 116 -3.46 -6.36 12.87
C THR A 116 -2.05 -6.55 13.43
N GLY A 117 -1.44 -5.49 13.98
CA GLY A 117 -0.17 -5.58 14.68
C GLY A 117 1.05 -5.56 13.77
N PHE A 118 0.96 -4.84 12.64
CA PHE A 118 2.09 -4.60 11.76
C PHE A 118 2.52 -3.13 11.77
N THR A 119 3.83 -2.92 11.65
CA THR A 119 4.43 -1.65 11.24
C THR A 119 4.85 -1.81 9.79
N ILE A 120 4.06 -1.27 8.87
CA ILE A 120 4.30 -1.34 7.44
C ILE A 120 5.22 -0.21 7.01
N THR A 121 6.26 -0.51 6.23
CA THR A 121 7.08 0.46 5.50
C THR A 121 6.63 0.47 4.04
N PRO A 122 5.96 1.55 3.56
CA PRO A 122 5.53 1.65 2.17
C PRO A 122 6.68 2.14 1.28
N VAL A 123 7.21 1.25 0.45
CA VAL A 123 8.33 1.51 -0.45
C VAL A 123 7.81 1.98 -1.79
N ILE A 124 8.21 3.17 -2.22
CA ILE A 124 7.86 3.72 -3.53
C ILE A 124 8.91 3.30 -4.55
N ALA A 125 8.45 2.71 -5.64
CA ALA A 125 9.33 2.30 -6.73
C ALA A 125 8.70 2.53 -8.11
N LEU A 126 9.58 2.77 -9.10
CA LEU A 126 9.21 2.77 -10.51
C LEU A 126 9.54 1.43 -11.14
N ILE A 127 8.60 0.90 -11.90
CA ILE A 127 8.80 -0.29 -12.72
C ILE A 127 9.27 0.18 -14.11
N ARG A 128 10.44 -0.30 -14.52
CA ARG A 128 11.16 0.25 -15.69
C ARG A 128 10.53 -0.17 -17.03
N ALA A 129 10.03 -1.40 -17.10
CA ALA A 129 9.44 -1.98 -18.30
C ALA A 129 8.16 -2.76 -17.97
N GLU A 130 7.29 -2.90 -18.98
CA GLU A 130 6.13 -3.79 -18.92
C GLU A 130 6.55 -5.24 -18.60
N PHE A 131 5.70 -5.94 -17.86
CA PHE A 131 5.88 -7.34 -17.52
C PHE A 131 4.53 -8.04 -17.45
N ASP A 132 4.53 -9.34 -17.74
CA ASP A 132 3.36 -10.18 -17.57
C ASP A 132 3.23 -10.55 -16.09
N ALA A 133 2.28 -9.92 -15.41
CA ALA A 133 2.00 -10.24 -14.01
C ALA A 133 1.56 -11.70 -13.88
N ARG A 134 2.13 -12.40 -12.90
CA ARG A 134 1.83 -13.81 -12.59
C ARG A 134 1.33 -13.88 -11.16
N PRO A 135 0.01 -13.78 -10.93
CA PRO A 135 -0.57 -13.91 -9.60
C PRO A 135 -0.22 -15.27 -9.00
N GLU A 136 0.28 -15.30 -7.78
CA GLU A 136 0.42 -16.55 -7.02
C GLU A 136 -0.99 -17.06 -6.65
N PRO A 137 -1.43 -18.28 -7.08
CA PRO A 137 -2.82 -18.71 -6.96
C PRO A 137 -3.35 -18.91 -5.52
N GLY A 138 -2.49 -19.19 -4.55
CA GLY A 138 -2.82 -19.32 -3.13
C GLY A 138 -2.97 -17.98 -2.41
N GLU A 139 -2.38 -16.91 -2.95
CA GLU A 139 -2.26 -15.62 -2.27
C GLU A 139 -2.95 -14.46 -3.00
N VAL A 140 -2.99 -14.49 -4.33
CA VAL A 140 -3.49 -13.40 -5.18
C VAL A 140 -4.49 -13.91 -6.22
N ASP A 141 -5.75 -13.48 -6.09
CA ASP A 141 -6.79 -13.77 -7.08
C ASP A 141 -6.61 -12.93 -8.36
N GLU A 142 -6.08 -11.71 -8.21
CA GLU A 142 -6.01 -10.74 -9.31
C GLU A 142 -4.90 -9.70 -9.09
N VAL A 143 -4.19 -9.36 -10.16
CA VAL A 143 -3.27 -8.20 -10.23
C VAL A 143 -3.88 -7.18 -11.17
N PHE A 144 -4.04 -5.95 -10.70
CA PHE A 144 -4.67 -4.89 -11.48
C PHE A 144 -3.96 -3.55 -11.29
N ARG A 145 -4.28 -2.60 -12.18
CA ARG A 145 -3.66 -1.28 -12.21
C ARG A 145 -4.68 -0.18 -11.97
N VAL A 146 -4.31 0.80 -11.16
CA VAL A 146 -5.11 2.01 -10.89
C VAL A 146 -4.36 3.22 -11.38
N PRO A 147 -4.97 4.19 -12.09
CA PRO A 147 -4.29 5.42 -12.48
C PRO A 147 -3.67 6.12 -11.26
N LEU A 148 -2.38 6.48 -11.35
CA LEU A 148 -1.71 7.22 -10.28
C LEU A 148 -2.42 8.55 -10.01
N SER A 149 -2.96 9.18 -11.04
CA SER A 149 -3.76 10.42 -10.92
C SER A 149 -4.99 10.26 -10.03
N HIS A 150 -5.63 9.09 -10.01
CA HIS A 150 -6.80 8.82 -9.17
C HIS A 150 -6.37 8.68 -7.70
N VAL A 151 -5.37 7.85 -7.41
CA VAL A 151 -4.92 7.65 -6.03
C VAL A 151 -4.12 8.82 -5.47
N ALA A 152 -3.55 9.68 -6.32
CA ALA A 152 -2.84 10.89 -5.92
C ALA A 152 -3.76 12.11 -5.71
N ASP A 153 -5.06 11.99 -5.95
CA ASP A 153 -6.06 13.05 -5.72
C ASP A 153 -6.78 12.82 -4.38
N PRO A 154 -6.53 13.64 -3.34
CA PRO A 154 -7.21 13.58 -2.04
C PRO A 154 -8.74 13.67 -2.15
N GLY A 155 -9.27 14.29 -3.21
CA GLY A 155 -10.71 14.38 -3.48
C GLY A 155 -11.38 13.05 -3.83
N GLN A 156 -10.60 12.03 -4.20
CA GLN A 156 -11.12 10.67 -4.46
C GLN A 156 -11.34 9.87 -3.16
N TYR A 157 -10.85 10.36 -2.02
CA TYR A 157 -10.93 9.65 -0.75
C TYR A 157 -12.21 9.98 0.00
N LYS A 158 -12.86 8.94 0.53
CA LYS A 158 -14.02 9.07 1.42
C LYS A 158 -13.72 8.43 2.75
N ILE A 159 -14.20 9.06 3.83
CA ILE A 159 -14.25 8.44 5.15
C ILE A 159 -15.58 7.68 5.23
N GLN A 160 -15.52 6.41 5.60
CA GLN A 160 -16.69 5.57 5.83
C GLN A 160 -16.63 4.98 7.23
N GLY A 161 -17.79 4.67 7.79
CA GLY A 161 -17.95 4.11 9.12
C GLY A 161 -18.58 2.72 9.08
N ARG A 162 -18.07 1.79 9.91
CA ARG A 162 -18.74 0.51 10.18
C ARG A 162 -18.76 0.25 11.68
N ARG A 163 -19.90 -0.23 12.16
CA ARG A 163 -20.04 -0.63 13.57
C ARG A 163 -19.29 -1.94 13.82
N TRP A 164 -18.34 -1.92 14.75
CA TRP A 164 -17.51 -3.06 15.13
C TRP A 164 -17.40 -3.12 16.66
N ARG A 165 -17.77 -4.28 17.25
CA ARG A 165 -17.79 -4.49 18.72
C ARG A 165 -18.51 -3.39 19.51
N GLY A 166 -19.61 -2.85 18.96
CA GLY A 166 -20.42 -1.82 19.61
C GLY A 166 -19.95 -0.38 19.38
N THR A 167 -18.77 -0.17 18.82
CA THR A 167 -18.21 1.16 18.50
C THR A 167 -18.24 1.40 16.99
N GLU A 168 -18.47 2.62 16.57
CA GLU A 168 -18.24 3.02 15.18
C GLU A 168 -16.73 3.07 14.89
N ARG A 169 -16.32 2.45 13.79
CA ARG A 169 -14.95 2.48 13.26
C ARG A 169 -14.94 3.22 11.95
N LEU A 170 -14.21 4.33 11.91
CA LEU A 170 -14.01 5.13 10.72
C LEU A 170 -12.75 4.68 9.97
N TYR A 171 -12.79 4.67 8.65
CA TYR A 171 -11.66 4.31 7.81
C TYR A 171 -11.73 5.03 6.46
N PHE A 172 -10.56 5.20 5.82
CA PHE A 172 -10.48 5.74 4.47
C PHE A 172 -10.86 4.70 3.42
N THR A 173 -11.41 5.19 2.32
CA THR A 173 -11.69 4.44 1.09
C THR A 173 -11.29 5.28 -0.12
N VAL A 174 -10.82 4.63 -1.19
CA VAL A 174 -10.55 5.23 -2.50
C VAL A 174 -10.99 4.24 -3.60
N PRO A 175 -12.31 4.10 -3.83
CA PRO A 175 -12.83 3.06 -4.71
C PRO A 175 -12.48 3.33 -6.17
N TRP A 176 -12.13 2.29 -6.92
CA TRP A 176 -11.83 2.35 -8.35
C TRP A 176 -12.52 1.22 -9.09
N GLY A 177 -13.44 1.54 -10.02
CA GLY A 177 -14.20 0.51 -10.75
C GLY A 177 -14.89 -0.48 -9.79
N PRO A 178 -14.66 -1.80 -9.93
CA PRO A 178 -15.21 -2.81 -9.02
C PRO A 178 -14.44 -2.94 -7.70
N TYR A 179 -13.30 -2.27 -7.55
CA TYR A 179 -12.39 -2.46 -6.42
C TYR A 179 -12.70 -1.48 -5.29
N TYR A 180 -13.05 -2.04 -4.14
CA TYR A 180 -13.18 -1.30 -2.91
C TYR A 180 -11.83 -1.26 -2.19
N ILE A 181 -11.06 -0.19 -2.41
CA ILE A 181 -9.76 0.04 -1.76
C ILE A 181 -10.02 0.76 -0.44
N TRP A 182 -9.64 0.16 0.69
CA TRP A 182 -10.00 0.66 2.02
C TRP A 182 -8.93 0.30 3.08
N GLY A 183 -9.12 0.81 4.30
CA GLY A 183 -8.29 0.47 5.46
C GLY A 183 -6.84 0.93 5.28
N ALA A 184 -5.87 0.11 5.73
CA ALA A 184 -4.44 0.41 5.67
C ALA A 184 -3.98 0.80 4.24
N THR A 185 -4.42 0.07 3.21
CA THR A 185 -4.09 0.37 1.80
C THR A 185 -4.54 1.79 1.43
N ALA A 186 -5.81 2.14 1.68
CA ALA A 186 -6.32 3.48 1.39
C ALA A 186 -5.66 4.55 2.27
N ARG A 187 -5.31 4.25 3.52
CA ARG A 187 -4.66 5.21 4.42
C ARG A 187 -3.23 5.53 3.99
N ILE A 188 -2.46 4.53 3.54
CA ILE A 188 -1.13 4.69 2.97
C ILE A 188 -1.21 5.49 1.66
N LEU A 189 -2.15 5.14 0.77
CA LEU A 189 -2.37 5.90 -0.47
C LEU A 189 -2.78 7.35 -0.17
N ARG A 190 -3.59 7.59 0.86
CA ARG A 190 -3.94 8.94 1.28
C ARG A 190 -2.72 9.75 1.72
N ALA A 191 -1.80 9.14 2.46
CA ALA A 191 -0.54 9.78 2.86
C ALA A 191 0.32 10.15 1.64
N LEU A 192 0.35 9.30 0.61
CA LEU A 192 0.99 9.63 -0.67
C LEU A 192 0.27 10.79 -1.36
N ALA A 193 -1.07 10.76 -1.45
CA ALA A 193 -1.88 11.78 -2.11
C ALA A 193 -1.66 13.17 -1.51
N ASP A 194 -1.65 13.27 -0.18
CA ASP A 194 -1.39 14.53 0.54
C ASP A 194 0.02 15.09 0.22
N ARG A 195 1.00 14.21 0.00
CA ARG A 195 2.37 14.59 -0.41
C ARG A 195 2.50 14.91 -1.89
N MET A 196 1.62 14.40 -2.74
CA MET A 196 1.64 14.66 -4.18
C MET A 196 0.85 15.91 -4.60
N GLN A 197 0.25 16.63 -3.65
CA GLN A 197 -0.34 17.93 -3.92
C GLN A 197 0.73 18.95 -4.35
N PRO A 198 0.38 20.01 -5.09
CA PRO A 198 1.28 21.12 -5.37
C PRO A 198 1.88 21.75 -4.11
#